data_AF-A0A9D1R2N9-F1
#
_entry.id   AF-A0A9D1R2N9-F1
#
_cell.length_a   1.000
_cell.length_b   1.000
_cell.length_c   1.000
_cell.angle_alpha   90.00
_cell.angle_beta   90.00
_cell.angle_gamma   90.00
#
_symmetry.space_group_name_H-M   'P 1'
#
loop_
_entity.id
_entity.type
_entity.pdbx_description
1 polymer ?
#
loop_
_entity_poly.entity_id
_entity_poly.type
_entity_poly.pdbx_seq_one_letter_code
_entity_poly.pdbx_strand_id
1 'polypeptide(L)'
;MMETEAPAVPPRVLASFVRLAQAGVWVPLERPCSVYDFLHGALNVDDAFILSRIQTILLNSKVVDDMDGAWLRAGSRLALSAAMPGVVGAALRRNGLFARLREGIRCQAAEQTEEGGCFWLELHVYNSMIAALALPLLTCGFAVEKERMPDPLRPLVCKAPFPTSSVNHQFVRLPAGQASFLS
;
A
#
# COMPACT_ATOMS: atom_id res chain seq x y z
N MET A 1 20.97 27.92 5.94
CA MET A 1 20.34 26.91 5.07
C MET A 1 19.25 26.27 5.90
N MET A 2 17.98 26.53 5.56
CA MET A 2 16.85 25.96 6.29
C MET A 2 16.80 24.48 5.97
N GLU A 3 17.10 23.63 6.95
CA GLU A 3 16.75 22.22 6.89
C GLU A 3 15.22 22.17 6.90
N THR A 4 14.61 21.97 5.73
CA THR A 4 13.17 21.69 5.63
C THR A 4 12.95 20.34 6.28
N GLU A 5 12.61 20.34 7.56
CA GLU A 5 12.22 19.16 8.32
C GLU A 5 11.11 18.46 7.53
N ALA A 6 11.38 17.24 7.04
CA ALA A 6 10.41 16.48 6.28
C ALA A 6 9.11 16.35 7.10
N PRO A 7 7.93 16.46 6.47
CA PRO A 7 6.66 16.41 7.19
C PRO A 7 6.56 15.12 8.02
N ALA A 8 6.70 15.23 9.34
CA ALA A 8 6.63 14.10 10.25
C ALA A 8 5.16 13.72 10.52
N VAL A 9 4.83 12.43 10.40
CA VAL A 9 3.51 11.94 10.78
C VAL A 9 3.40 11.93 12.31
N PRO A 10 2.37 12.55 12.91
CA PRO A 10 2.21 12.55 14.36
C PRO A 10 2.14 11.12 14.94
N PRO A 11 2.74 10.84 16.11
CA PRO A 11 2.79 9.47 16.64
C PRO A 11 1.43 8.80 16.84
N ARG A 12 0.39 9.58 17.22
CA ARG A 12 -0.98 9.06 17.41
C ARG A 12 -1.64 8.66 16.09
N VAL A 13 -1.39 9.47 15.04
CA VAL A 13 -1.85 9.19 13.67
C VAL A 13 -1.14 7.95 13.14
N LEU A 14 0.18 7.88 13.32
CA LEU A 14 0.99 6.74 12.92
C LEU A 14 0.53 5.43 13.60
N ALA A 15 0.36 5.43 14.92
CA ALA A 15 -0.09 4.25 15.66
C ALA A 15 -1.48 3.78 15.22
N SER A 16 -2.37 4.72 14.89
CA SER A 16 -3.72 4.42 14.40
C SER A 16 -3.67 3.85 12.97
N PHE A 17 -2.86 4.46 12.11
CA PHE A 17 -2.61 4.00 10.75
C PHE A 17 -2.03 2.59 10.72
N VAL A 18 -1.13 2.25 11.66
CA VAL A 18 -0.51 0.92 11.71
C VAL A 18 -1.53 -0.20 11.81
N ARG A 19 -2.53 -0.04 12.68
CA ARG A 19 -3.60 -1.04 12.83
C ARG A 19 -4.47 -1.16 11.58
N LEU A 20 -4.74 -0.05 10.91
CA LEU A 20 -5.54 -0.04 9.69
C LEU A 20 -4.80 -0.70 8.53
N ALA A 21 -3.54 -0.35 8.30
CA ALA A 21 -2.73 -0.88 7.21
C ALA A 21 -2.54 -2.40 7.31
N GLN A 22 -2.44 -2.96 8.52
CA GLN A 22 -2.39 -4.42 8.71
C GLN A 22 -3.72 -5.09 8.35
N ALA A 23 -4.82 -4.46 8.76
CA ALA A 23 -6.16 -5.00 8.59
C ALA A 23 -6.77 -4.70 7.20
N GLY A 24 -6.06 -3.96 6.35
CA GLY A 24 -6.46 -3.62 4.98
C GLY A 24 -7.04 -2.22 4.88
N VAL A 25 -6.55 -1.46 3.89
CA VAL A 25 -7.07 -0.15 3.51
C VAL A 25 -7.29 -0.09 2.00
N TRP A 26 -8.18 0.77 1.53
CA TRP A 26 -8.48 0.88 0.10
C TRP A 26 -7.82 2.10 -0.50
N VAL A 27 -6.88 1.91 -1.43
CA VAL A 27 -6.15 2.99 -2.10
C VAL A 27 -6.80 3.26 -3.45
N PRO A 28 -7.08 4.52 -3.81
CA PRO A 28 -7.66 4.86 -5.11
C PRO A 28 -6.59 4.80 -6.20
N LEU A 29 -6.89 4.12 -7.30
CA LEU A 29 -6.09 4.11 -8.52
C LEU A 29 -6.94 4.57 -9.69
N GLU A 30 -6.42 5.50 -10.51
CA GLU A 30 -7.17 6.07 -11.64
C GLU A 30 -7.19 5.17 -12.86
N ARG A 31 -6.20 4.27 -12.97
CA ARG A 31 -6.04 3.34 -14.09
C ARG A 31 -5.31 2.08 -13.66
N PRO A 32 -5.51 0.95 -14.37
CA PRO A 32 -4.67 -0.23 -14.20
C PRO A 32 -3.19 0.12 -14.39
N CYS A 33 -2.34 -0.40 -13.52
CA CYS A 33 -0.90 -0.16 -13.53
C CYS A 33 -0.14 -1.37 -13.00
N SER A 34 1.16 -1.42 -13.25
CA SER A 34 2.01 -2.47 -12.66
C SER A 34 2.20 -2.23 -11.15
N VAL A 35 2.64 -3.25 -10.42
CA VAL A 35 3.03 -3.09 -9.01
C VAL A 35 4.16 -2.06 -8.88
N TYR A 36 5.09 -2.03 -9.84
CA TYR A 36 6.18 -1.06 -9.85
C TYR A 36 5.65 0.37 -10.01
N ASP A 37 4.80 0.61 -11.01
CA ASP A 37 4.18 1.92 -11.26
C ASP A 37 3.36 2.43 -10.07
N PHE A 38 2.70 1.52 -9.35
CA PHE A 38 2.00 1.87 -8.12
C PHE A 38 2.95 2.33 -7.01
N LEU A 39 4.01 1.56 -6.74
CA LEU A 39 4.96 1.88 -5.67
C LEU A 39 5.76 3.15 -6.00
N HIS A 40 6.31 3.24 -7.20
CA HIS A 40 7.14 4.34 -7.63
C HIS A 40 6.30 5.56 -8.04
N GLY A 41 5.28 5.39 -8.87
CA GLY A 41 4.48 6.49 -9.41
C GLY A 41 3.42 7.00 -8.43
N ALA A 42 2.55 6.13 -7.92
CA ALA A 42 1.41 6.55 -7.10
C ALA A 42 1.77 6.81 -5.63
N LEU A 43 2.65 5.99 -5.06
CA LEU A 43 3.12 6.16 -3.67
C LEU A 43 4.42 6.98 -3.58
N ASN A 44 5.05 7.34 -4.71
CA ASN A 44 6.29 8.11 -4.73
C ASN A 44 7.40 7.50 -3.85
N VAL A 45 7.50 6.16 -3.87
CA VAL A 45 8.53 5.41 -3.14
C VAL A 45 9.75 5.28 -4.04
N ASP A 46 10.91 5.67 -3.54
CA ASP A 46 12.17 5.62 -4.27
C ASP A 46 12.59 4.18 -4.63
N ASP A 47 13.20 4.01 -5.80
CA ASP A 47 13.66 2.71 -6.31
C ASP A 47 14.61 1.99 -5.35
N ALA A 48 15.52 2.72 -4.71
CA ALA A 48 16.45 2.13 -3.76
C ALA A 48 15.70 1.55 -2.55
N PHE A 49 14.60 2.20 -2.12
CA PHE A 49 13.75 1.67 -1.06
C PHE A 49 12.98 0.44 -1.54
N ILE A 50 12.35 0.49 -2.72
CA ILE A 50 11.57 -0.61 -3.29
C ILE A 50 12.43 -1.88 -3.36
N LEU A 51 13.62 -1.78 -3.96
CA LEU A 51 14.49 -2.92 -4.21
C LEU A 51 15.15 -3.47 -2.93
N SER A 52 15.47 -2.61 -1.97
CA SER A 52 16.23 -3.03 -0.76
C SER A 52 15.34 -3.44 0.42
N ARG A 53 14.13 -2.86 0.55
CA ARG A 53 13.28 -3.03 1.75
C ARG A 53 12.04 -3.88 1.51
N ILE A 54 11.48 -3.89 0.30
CA ILE A 54 10.27 -4.66 -0.02
C ILE A 54 10.69 -6.08 -0.45
N GLN A 55 10.69 -7.03 0.49
CA GLN A 55 11.17 -8.40 0.25
C GLN A 55 10.09 -9.39 -0.15
N THR A 56 8.84 -9.10 0.21
CA THR A 56 7.71 -9.95 -0.12
C THR A 56 6.55 -9.09 -0.60
N ILE A 57 6.14 -9.34 -1.84
CA ILE A 57 4.99 -8.74 -2.49
C ILE A 57 4.04 -9.89 -2.84
N LEU A 58 2.80 -9.80 -2.38
CA LEU A 58 1.75 -10.73 -2.75
C LEU A 58 0.65 -9.97 -3.48
N LEU A 59 0.31 -10.42 -4.68
CA LEU A 59 -0.84 -9.95 -5.45
C LEU A 59 -1.87 -11.08 -5.50
N ASN A 60 -3.08 -10.84 -4.99
CA ASN A 60 -4.15 -11.86 -4.91
C ASN A 60 -3.66 -13.17 -4.28
N SER A 61 -2.92 -13.06 -3.17
CA SER A 61 -2.30 -14.17 -2.44
C SER A 61 -1.19 -14.93 -3.19
N LYS A 62 -0.73 -14.42 -4.33
CA LYS A 62 0.34 -15.01 -5.14
C LYS A 62 1.60 -14.16 -5.07
N VAL A 63 2.77 -14.83 -5.05
CA VAL A 63 4.07 -14.12 -4.96
C VAL A 63 4.37 -13.42 -6.28
N VAL A 64 4.79 -12.16 -6.18
CA VAL A 64 5.22 -11.33 -7.32
C VAL A 64 6.75 -11.31 -7.36
N ASP A 65 7.32 -11.97 -8.38
CA ASP A 65 8.77 -11.98 -8.63
C ASP A 65 9.19 -10.84 -9.59
N ASP A 66 8.30 -10.49 -10.53
CA ASP A 66 8.43 -9.40 -11.51
C ASP A 66 7.33 -8.36 -11.27
N MET A 67 7.74 -7.15 -10.87
CA MET A 67 6.81 -6.07 -10.51
C MET A 67 6.23 -5.35 -11.73
N ASP A 68 6.95 -5.36 -12.85
CA ASP A 68 6.52 -4.73 -14.10
C ASP A 68 5.48 -5.59 -14.82
N GLY A 69 5.63 -6.91 -14.74
CA GLY A 69 4.67 -7.89 -15.27
C GLY A 69 3.43 -8.13 -14.39
N ALA A 70 3.43 -7.65 -13.14
CA ALA A 70 2.32 -7.85 -12.20
C ALA A 70 1.36 -6.66 -12.20
N TRP A 71 0.18 -6.84 -12.78
CA TRP A 71 -0.80 -5.78 -12.98
C TRP A 71 -1.84 -5.69 -11.87
N LEU A 72 -2.03 -4.48 -11.35
CA LEU A 72 -3.11 -4.09 -10.45
C LEU A 72 -4.33 -3.66 -11.27
N ARG A 73 -5.47 -4.27 -10.96
CA ARG A 73 -6.78 -4.05 -11.60
C ARG A 73 -7.88 -3.98 -10.55
N ALA A 74 -9.10 -3.62 -10.95
CA ALA A 74 -10.26 -3.65 -10.08
C ALA A 74 -10.38 -5.01 -9.35
N GLY A 75 -10.62 -4.96 -8.04
CA GLY A 75 -10.69 -6.15 -7.19
C GLY A 75 -9.34 -6.77 -6.80
N SER A 76 -8.22 -6.17 -7.19
CA SER A 76 -6.90 -6.63 -6.77
C SER A 76 -6.68 -6.40 -5.28
N ARG A 77 -5.95 -7.33 -4.66
CA ARG A 77 -5.46 -7.24 -3.29
C ARG A 77 -3.95 -7.35 -3.27
N LEU A 78 -3.29 -6.30 -2.79
CA LEU A 78 -1.84 -6.22 -2.68
C LEU A 78 -1.43 -6.29 -1.21
N ALA A 79 -0.49 -7.18 -0.89
CA ALA A 79 0.12 -7.25 0.42
C ALA A 79 1.63 -7.06 0.33
N LEU A 80 2.15 -6.15 1.16
CA LEU A 80 3.55 -5.77 1.21
C LEU A 80 4.13 -6.11 2.59
N SER A 81 5.29 -6.76 2.62
CA SER A 81 6.02 -7.05 3.85
C SER A 81 7.53 -6.82 3.73
N ALA A 82 8.13 -6.22 4.77
CA ALA A 82 9.58 -6.29 4.97
C ALA A 82 9.90 -7.68 5.51
N ALA A 83 11.01 -8.25 5.03
CA ALA A 83 11.65 -9.48 5.49
C ALA A 83 10.94 -10.15 6.69
N MET A 84 10.13 -11.17 6.46
CA MET A 84 9.62 -11.97 7.58
C MET A 84 10.78 -12.79 8.18
N PRO A 85 11.05 -12.74 9.50
CA PRO A 85 11.93 -13.71 10.14
C PRO A 85 11.26 -15.10 10.19
N GLY A 86 12.04 -16.17 10.08
CA GLY A 86 11.58 -17.57 10.17
C GLY A 86 11.34 -18.30 8.85
N VAL A 87 10.93 -19.57 8.92
CA VAL A 87 10.81 -20.50 7.76
C VAL A 87 9.82 -20.00 6.70
N VAL A 88 8.74 -19.34 7.11
CA VAL A 88 7.75 -18.71 6.22
C VAL A 88 8.39 -17.59 5.38
N GLY A 89 9.27 -16.79 6.00
CA GLY A 89 10.01 -15.73 5.31
C GLY A 89 11.16 -16.23 4.44
N ALA A 90 11.84 -17.31 4.86
CA ALA A 90 12.87 -17.95 4.04
C ALA A 90 12.29 -18.50 2.72
N ALA A 91 11.05 -18.97 2.78
CA ALA A 91 10.38 -19.48 1.62
C ALA A 91 9.83 -18.32 0.75
N LEU A 92 9.26 -17.24 1.33
CA LEU A 92 8.54 -16.16 0.62
C LEU A 92 9.44 -14.99 0.14
N ARG A 93 10.74 -15.08 0.39
CA ARG A 93 11.74 -14.11 -0.08
C ARG A 93 11.89 -14.17 -1.60
N ARG A 94 11.83 -13.00 -2.23
CA ARG A 94 12.26 -12.80 -3.62
C ARG A 94 13.71 -13.27 -3.78
N ASN A 95 13.99 -14.13 -4.77
CA ASN A 95 15.30 -14.75 -5.05
C ASN A 95 15.89 -15.70 -3.97
N GLY A 96 15.06 -16.32 -3.12
CA GLY A 96 15.51 -17.31 -2.13
C GLY A 96 15.74 -18.74 -2.68
N LEU A 97 16.59 -19.51 -1.99
CA LEU A 97 17.00 -20.89 -2.34
C LEU A 97 15.83 -21.89 -2.55
N PHE A 98 14.64 -21.57 -2.02
CA PHE A 98 13.42 -22.39 -2.09
C PHE A 98 12.42 -21.94 -3.18
N ALA A 99 12.84 -21.07 -4.11
CA ALA A 99 12.01 -20.58 -5.23
C ALA A 99 11.38 -21.69 -6.07
N ARG A 100 12.00 -22.88 -6.15
CA ARG A 100 11.53 -24.04 -6.93
C ARG A 100 10.34 -24.79 -6.29
N LEU A 101 9.99 -24.55 -5.03
CA LEU A 101 8.85 -25.21 -4.36
C LEU A 101 7.49 -24.51 -4.60
N ARG A 102 7.45 -23.43 -5.41
CA ARG A 102 6.27 -22.54 -5.54
C ARG A 102 5.65 -22.47 -6.93
N GLU A 103 5.94 -23.42 -7.82
CA GLU A 103 5.43 -23.41 -9.20
C GLU A 103 3.89 -23.28 -9.28
N GLY A 104 3.16 -23.70 -8.24
CA GLY A 104 1.69 -23.57 -8.16
C GLY A 104 1.11 -22.25 -7.60
N ILE A 105 1.93 -21.29 -7.10
CA ILE A 105 1.46 -20.08 -6.38
C ILE A 105 1.95 -18.77 -7.03
N ARG A 106 2.58 -18.85 -8.21
CA ARG A 106 3.02 -17.66 -8.95
C ARG A 106 1.85 -16.94 -9.61
N CYS A 107 1.87 -15.61 -9.53
CA CYS A 107 1.01 -14.78 -10.36
C CYS A 107 1.49 -14.93 -11.80
N GLN A 108 0.74 -15.66 -12.62
CA GLN A 108 0.94 -15.67 -14.05
C GLN A 108 0.52 -14.31 -14.61
N ALA A 109 1.27 -13.81 -15.60
CA ALA A 109 0.91 -12.60 -16.33
C ALA A 109 -0.54 -12.73 -16.80
N ALA A 110 -1.42 -11.89 -16.27
CA ALA A 110 -2.83 -11.92 -16.64
C ALA A 110 -2.99 -11.22 -18.00
N GLU A 111 -3.69 -11.89 -18.92
CA GLU A 111 -4.06 -11.36 -20.22
C GLU A 111 -4.61 -9.93 -20.10
N GLN A 112 -4.21 -9.09 -21.04
CA GLN A 112 -4.56 -7.67 -21.09
C GLN A 112 -6.05 -7.59 -21.45
N THR A 113 -6.89 -7.26 -20.48
CA THR A 113 -8.30 -6.90 -20.74
C THR A 113 -8.46 -5.44 -20.39
N GLU A 114 -8.72 -4.62 -21.41
CA GLU A 114 -8.81 -3.15 -21.37
C GLU A 114 -10.09 -2.64 -20.70
N GLU A 115 -10.51 -3.20 -19.56
CA GLU A 115 -11.51 -2.54 -18.73
C GLU A 115 -10.81 -1.44 -17.92
N GLY A 116 -10.53 -0.34 -18.62
CA GLY A 116 -9.96 0.88 -18.07
C GLY A 116 -10.97 1.66 -17.21
N GLY A 117 -10.51 2.16 -16.07
CA GLY A 117 -11.30 2.99 -15.19
C GLY A 117 -10.67 3.11 -13.80
N CYS A 118 -11.15 4.08 -13.02
CA CYS A 118 -10.72 4.23 -11.65
C CYS A 118 -11.22 3.07 -10.78
N PHE A 119 -10.37 2.54 -9.90
CA PHE A 119 -10.71 1.43 -9.03
C PHE A 119 -10.05 1.55 -7.65
N TRP A 120 -10.57 0.79 -6.70
CA TRP A 120 -10.02 0.70 -5.34
C TRP A 120 -9.16 -0.56 -5.20
N LEU A 121 -7.91 -0.38 -4.81
CA LEU A 121 -6.98 -1.45 -4.48
C LEU A 121 -7.04 -1.73 -2.98
N GLU A 122 -7.28 -2.98 -2.58
CA GLU A 122 -7.11 -3.38 -1.18
C GLU A 122 -5.62 -3.57 -0.89
N LEU A 123 -5.05 -2.73 -0.03
CA LEU A 123 -3.65 -2.75 0.35
C LEU A 123 -3.48 -3.21 1.80
N HIS A 124 -2.61 -4.20 2.00
CA HIS A 124 -2.13 -4.62 3.31
C HIS A 124 -0.64 -4.33 3.44
N VAL A 125 -0.24 -3.73 4.56
CA VAL A 125 1.17 -3.52 4.88
C VAL A 125 1.44 -4.15 6.23
N TYR A 126 2.51 -4.96 6.28
CA TYR A 126 2.92 -5.68 7.48
C TYR A 126 4.30 -5.23 7.97
N ASN A 127 4.59 -5.59 9.22
CA ASN A 127 5.89 -5.42 9.86
C ASN A 127 6.34 -3.94 9.92
N SER A 128 7.65 -3.72 9.94
CA SER A 128 8.27 -2.39 10.01
C SER A 128 8.06 -1.52 8.77
N MET A 129 7.54 -2.05 7.64
CA MET A 129 7.28 -1.22 6.46
C MET A 129 6.15 -0.24 6.64
N ILE A 130 5.23 -0.51 7.56
CA ILE A 130 4.08 0.35 7.81
C ILE A 130 4.53 1.77 8.15
N ALA A 131 5.57 1.92 9.00
CA ALA A 131 6.07 3.23 9.37
C ALA A 131 6.73 3.96 8.19
N ALA A 132 7.45 3.22 7.34
CA ALA A 132 8.12 3.79 6.18
C ALA A 132 7.14 4.21 5.07
N LEU A 133 6.02 3.48 4.92
CA LEU A 133 4.98 3.78 3.93
C LEU A 133 3.87 4.68 4.48
N ALA A 134 3.90 5.04 5.78
CA ALA A 134 2.83 5.81 6.40
C ALA A 134 2.62 7.17 5.75
N LEU A 135 3.69 7.95 5.58
CA LEU A 135 3.60 9.27 4.95
C LEU A 135 3.17 9.17 3.48
N PRO A 136 3.82 8.35 2.61
CA PRO A 136 3.34 8.07 1.26
C PRO A 136 1.85 7.73 1.16
N LEU A 137 1.38 6.81 2.02
CA LEU A 137 -0.01 6.35 1.99
C LEU A 137 -0.99 7.38 2.53
N LEU A 138 -0.61 8.14 3.56
CA LEU A 138 -1.43 9.24 4.07
C LEU A 138 -1.54 10.36 3.03
N THR A 139 -0.48 10.66 2.27
CA THR A 139 -0.49 11.68 1.22
C THR A 139 -1.27 11.24 -0.02
N CYS A 140 -1.08 9.99 -0.47
CA CYS A 140 -1.90 9.39 -1.53
C CYS A 140 -3.38 9.35 -1.12
N GLY A 141 -3.61 8.99 0.14
CA GLY A 141 -4.92 8.83 0.75
C GLY A 141 -5.46 7.42 0.58
N PHE A 142 -6.35 7.05 1.49
CA PHE A 142 -6.98 5.73 1.50
C PHE A 142 -8.37 5.79 2.14
N ALA A 143 -9.23 4.84 1.80
CA ALA A 143 -10.52 4.65 2.41
C ALA A 143 -10.48 3.55 3.48
N VAL A 144 -11.28 3.73 4.53
CA VAL A 144 -11.54 2.75 5.58
C VAL A 144 -13.03 2.74 5.94
N GLU A 145 -13.52 1.62 6.44
CA GLU A 145 -14.87 1.53 7.00
C GLU A 145 -15.05 2.55 8.13
N LYS A 146 -16.20 3.22 8.15
CA LYS A 146 -16.55 4.27 9.11
C LYS A 146 -16.46 3.77 10.56
N GLU A 147 -16.86 2.53 10.81
CA GLU A 147 -16.84 1.89 12.13
C GLU A 147 -15.42 1.61 12.63
N ARG A 148 -14.46 1.47 11.70
CA ARG A 148 -13.04 1.22 11.99
C ARG A 148 -12.22 2.50 12.04
N MET A 149 -12.83 3.66 11.79
CA MET A 149 -12.17 4.97 11.77
C MET A 149 -11.67 5.36 13.17
N PRO A 150 -10.35 5.47 13.39
CA PRO A 150 -9.80 5.89 14.67
C PRO A 150 -9.87 7.41 14.82
N ASP A 151 -10.10 7.89 16.05
CA ASP A 151 -10.27 9.31 16.34
C ASP A 151 -9.16 10.23 15.80
N PRO A 152 -7.86 9.87 15.87
CA PRO A 152 -6.79 10.72 15.33
C PRO A 152 -6.84 10.95 13.81
N LEU A 153 -7.53 10.10 13.05
CA LEU A 153 -7.66 10.23 11.59
C LEU A 153 -8.93 10.96 11.16
N ARG A 154 -9.91 11.16 12.06
CA ARG A 154 -11.18 11.84 11.75
C ARG A 154 -11.00 13.27 11.20
N PRO A 155 -10.04 14.08 11.70
CA PRO A 155 -9.79 15.42 11.13
C PRO A 155 -9.25 15.39 9.70
N LEU A 156 -8.70 14.26 9.26
CA LEU A 156 -8.12 14.06 7.92
C LEU A 156 -9.11 13.47 6.92
N VAL A 157 -10.36 13.27 7.33
CA VAL A 157 -11.42 12.79 6.44
C VAL A 157 -11.74 13.86 5.41
N CYS A 158 -11.75 13.48 4.15
CA CYS A 158 -12.06 14.37 3.04
C CYS A 158 -12.90 13.65 1.97
N LYS A 159 -13.31 14.39 0.94
CA LYS A 159 -14.09 13.82 -0.17
C LYS A 159 -13.22 12.84 -0.95
N ALA A 160 -13.74 11.63 -1.17
CA ALA A 160 -13.08 10.63 -2.00
C ALA A 160 -12.92 11.12 -3.46
N PRO A 161 -11.84 10.73 -4.17
CA PRO A 161 -11.61 11.15 -5.55
C PRO A 161 -12.65 10.60 -6.52
N PHE A 162 -13.19 9.41 -6.25
CA PHE A 162 -14.30 8.79 -6.97
C PHE A 162 -15.16 7.97 -5.99
N PRO A 163 -16.40 7.59 -6.35
CA PRO A 163 -17.27 6.85 -5.44
C PRO A 163 -16.63 5.54 -4.96
N THR A 164 -16.76 5.27 -3.67
CA THR A 164 -16.44 3.97 -3.09
C THR A 164 -17.56 2.99 -3.39
N SER A 165 -17.22 1.73 -3.67
CA SER A 165 -18.18 0.65 -3.93
C SER A 165 -19.12 0.36 -2.75
N SER A 166 -18.84 0.94 -1.58
CA SER A 166 -19.56 0.77 -0.33
C SER A 166 -19.83 2.13 0.32
N VAL A 167 -21.09 2.39 0.66
CA VAL A 167 -21.59 3.65 1.25
C VAL A 167 -20.96 3.94 2.63
N ASN A 168 -20.41 2.91 3.28
CA ASN A 168 -19.92 3.01 4.65
C ASN A 168 -18.41 3.29 4.78
N HIS A 169 -17.74 3.69 3.70
CA HIS A 169 -16.31 4.02 3.74
C HIS A 169 -16.06 5.53 3.84
N GLN A 170 -15.04 5.90 4.59
CA GLN A 170 -14.55 7.27 4.71
C GLN A 170 -13.15 7.36 4.12
N PHE A 171 -12.92 8.36 3.27
CA PHE A 171 -11.63 8.62 2.66
C PHE A 171 -10.81 9.57 3.52
N VAL A 172 -9.56 9.19 3.78
CA VAL A 172 -8.60 9.90 4.62
C VAL A 172 -7.42 10.29 3.76
N ARG A 173 -7.00 11.55 3.83
CA ARG A 173 -5.79 12.03 3.17
C ARG A 173 -5.17 13.14 3.98
N LEU A 174 -3.85 13.09 4.16
CA LEU A 174 -3.10 14.19 4.72
C LEU A 174 -2.97 15.30 3.65
N PRO A 175 -3.48 16.52 3.91
CA PRO A 175 -3.33 17.63 2.96
C PRO A 175 -1.86 17.98 2.76
N ALA A 176 -1.48 18.32 1.54
CA ALA A 176 -0.16 18.87 1.27
C ALA A 176 0.08 20.12 2.15
N GLY A 177 1.10 20.07 3.01
CA GLY A 177 1.49 21.20 3.87
C GLY A 177 0.93 21.21 5.31
N GLN A 178 0.22 20.17 5.79
CA GLN A 178 -0.39 20.15 7.13
C GLN A 178 0.21 19.16 8.15
N ALA A 179 1.41 18.61 7.92
CA ALA A 179 2.03 17.70 8.90
C ALA A 179 2.26 18.35 10.29
N SER A 180 2.32 19.68 10.36
CA SER A 180 2.58 20.45 11.58
C SER A 180 1.33 20.76 12.45
N PHE A 181 0.10 20.46 11.99
CA PHE A 181 -1.14 20.93 12.66
C PHE A 181 -1.79 19.91 13.61
N LEU A 182 -1.24 18.71 13.75
CA LEU A 182 -1.85 17.60 14.50
C LEU A 182 -1.15 17.31 15.84
N SER A 183 -0.64 18.36 16.50
CA SER A 183 -0.05 18.28 17.85
C SER A 183 -1.11 18.14 18.94
#